data_AF-A0A7X8W5E3-F1
#
_entry.id   AF-A0A7X8W5E3-F1
#
_cell.length_a   1.000
_cell.length_b   1.000
_cell.length_c   1.000
_cell.angle_alpha   90.00
_cell.angle_beta   90.00
_cell.angle_gamma   90.00
#
_symmetry.space_group_name_H-M   'P 1'
#
loop_
_entity.id
_entity.type
_entity.pdbx_description
1 polymer ?
#
loop_
_entity_poly.entity_id
_entity_poly.type
_entity_poly.pdbx_seq_one_letter_code
_entity_poly.pdbx_strand_id
1 'polypeptide(L)' 'MEITMKQIAEEVGVSISTVSRILNQDTSRKIKEETRNKVLSVA' A
#
# COMPACT_ATOMS: atom_id res chain seq x y z
N MET A 1 6.46 -15.43 -9.24
CA MET A 1 5.25 -15.14 -8.45
C MET A 1 5.04 -13.64 -8.52
N GLU A 2 3.91 -13.19 -9.05
CA GLU A 2 3.53 -11.77 -8.99
C GLU A 2 2.82 -11.51 -7.67
N ILE A 3 3.28 -10.49 -6.94
CA ILE A 3 2.60 -10.00 -5.73
C ILE A 3 1.47 -9.07 -6.20
N THR A 4 0.24 -9.40 -5.83
CA THR A 4 -0.94 -8.59 -6.17
C THR A 4 -1.17 -7.49 -5.13
N MET A 5 -1.83 -6.39 -5.53
CA MET A 5 -2.23 -5.34 -4.56
C MET A 5 -3.12 -5.88 -3.42
N LYS A 6 -3.89 -6.94 -3.68
CA LYS A 6 -4.69 -7.62 -2.66
C LYS A 6 -3.81 -8.29 -1.61
N GLN A 7 -2.75 -8.98 -2.02
CA GLN A 7 -1.81 -9.61 -1.10
C GLN A 7 -1.07 -8.58 -0.25
N ILE A 8 -0.58 -7.50 -0.87
CA ILE A 8 0.09 -6.41 -0.13
C ILE A 8 -0.86 -5.79 0.90
N ALA A 9 -2.13 -5.59 0.51
CA ALA A 9 -3.16 -5.06 1.40
C ALA A 9 -3.42 -5.99 2.60
N GLU A 10 -3.53 -7.30 2.36
CA GLU A 10 -3.72 -8.32 3.40
C GLU A 10 -2.50 -8.43 4.32
N GLU A 11 -1.28 -8.39 3.77
CA GLU A 11 -0.03 -8.51 4.52
C GLU A 11 0.26 -7.29 5.40
N VAL A 12 0.00 -6.08 4.87
CA VAL A 12 0.23 -4.83 5.61
C VAL A 12 -0.95 -4.47 6.52
N GLY A 13 -2.12 -5.09 6.32
CA GLY A 13 -3.34 -4.82 7.08
C GLY A 13 -4.01 -3.50 6.68
N VAL A 14 -4.01 -3.17 5.38
CA VAL A 14 -4.62 -1.96 4.83
C VAL A 14 -5.61 -2.30 3.72
N SER A 15 -6.38 -1.32 3.24
CA SER A 15 -7.25 -1.52 2.09
C SER A 15 -6.47 -1.54 0.77
N ILE A 16 -6.96 -2.27 -0.23
CA ILE A 16 -6.43 -2.24 -1.61
C ILE A 16 -6.39 -0.80 -2.15
N SER A 17 -7.39 0.01 -1.80
CA SER A 17 -7.42 1.44 -2.15
C SER A 17 -6.29 2.24 -1.51
N THR A 18 -5.80 1.85 -0.33
CA THR A 18 -4.63 2.47 0.31
C THR A 18 -3.35 2.08 -0.41
N VAL A 19 -3.18 0.80 -0.77
CA VAL A 19 -2.05 0.32 -1.60
C VAL A 19 -2.03 1.02 -2.95
N SER A 20 -3.17 1.06 -3.64
CA SER A 20 -3.33 1.75 -4.93
C SER A 20 -2.95 3.23 -4.82
N ARG A 21 -3.39 3.94 -3.78
CA ARG A 21 -2.98 5.33 -3.55
C ARG A 21 -1.48 5.48 -3.33
N ILE A 22 -0.85 4.59 -2.55
CA ILE A 22 0.58 4.63 -2.29
C ILE A 22 1.38 4.39 -3.59
N LEU A 23 1.02 3.36 -4.36
CA LEU A 23 1.68 3.03 -5.62
C LEU A 23 1.49 4.12 -6.68
N ASN A 24 0.31 4.74 -6.73
CA ASN A 24 0.01 5.86 -7.63
C ASN A 24 0.42 7.23 -7.07
N GLN A 25 1.09 7.27 -5.91
CA GLN A 25 1.51 8.51 -5.23
C GLN A 25 0.37 9.52 -4.99
N ASP A 26 -0.86 9.03 -4.82
CA ASP A 26 -2.03 9.85 -4.51
C ASP A 26 -1.93 10.41 -3.09
N THR A 27 -1.69 11.72 -3.00
CA THR A 27 -1.57 12.48 -1.74
C THR A 27 -2.89 13.06 -1.25
N SER A 28 -4.03 12.70 -1.84
CA SER A 28 -5.36 13.20 -1.45
C SER A 28 -5.72 12.91 0.01
N ARG A 29 -5.12 11.87 0.61
CA ARG A 29 -5.21 11.58 2.04
C ARG A 29 -3.80 11.46 2.62
N LYS A 30 -3.60 12.04 3.81
CA LYS A 30 -2.40 11.82 4.61
C LYS A 30 -2.36 10.35 5.06
N ILE A 31 -1.50 9.56 4.43
CA ILE A 31 -1.16 8.21 4.85
C ILE A 31 0.09 8.31 5.73
N LYS A 32 0.13 7.55 6.83
CA LYS A 32 1.31 7.49 7.70
C LYS A 32 2.50 6.99 6.90
N GLU A 33 3.67 7.61 7.08
CA GLU A 33 4.89 7.17 6.41
C GLU A 33 5.25 5.72 6.75
N GLU A 34 5.00 5.28 7.98
CA GLU A 34 5.16 3.89 8.38
C GLU A 34 4.37 2.93 7.49
N THR A 35 3.10 3.25 7.21
CA THR A 35 2.24 2.44 6.34
C THR A 35 2.73 2.46 4.90
N ARG A 36 3.16 3.64 4.42
CA ARG A 36 3.76 3.79 3.08
C ARG A 36 4.99 2.90 2.93
N ASN A 37 5.90 2.95 3.92
CA ASN A 37 7.13 2.16 3.91
C ASN A 37 6.87 0.66 3.96
N LYS A 38 5.89 0.21 4.76
CA LYS A 38 5.47 -1.20 4.78
C LYS A 38 4.96 -1.66 3.41
N VAL A 39 4.07 -0.89 2.77
CA VAL A 39 3.55 -1.21 1.43
C VAL A 39 4.67 -1.25 0.39
N LEU A 40 5.58 -0.29 0.40
CA LEU A 40 6.71 -0.22 -0.54
C LEU A 40 7.79 -1.30 -0.29
N SER A 41 7.83 -1.89 0.90
CA SER A 41 8.77 -2.96 1.22
C SER A 41 8.28 -4.33 0.74
N VAL A 42 6.97 -4.48 0.51
CA VAL A 42 6.33 -5.73 0.09
C VAL A 42 6.05 -5.74 -1.43
N ALA A 43 5.74 -4.56 -1.99
CA ALA A 43 5.54 -4.36 -3.43
C ALA A 43 6.84 -4.49 -4.23
#